data_AF-A0AAU6GLS6-F1
#
_entry.id   AF-A0AAU6GLS6-F1
#
_cell.length_a   1.000
_cell.length_b   1.000
_cell.length_c   1.000
_cell.angle_alpha   90.00
_cell.angle_beta   90.00
_cell.angle_gamma   90.00
#
_symmetry.space_group_name_H-M   'P 1'
#
loop_
_entity.id
_entity.type
_entity.pdbx_description
1 polymer ?
#
loop_
_entity_poly.entity_id
_entity_poly.type
_entity_poly.pdbx_seq_one_letter_code
_entity_poly.pdbx_strand_id
1 'polypeptide(L)'
;MPGAQNAPFVQSVECSRFVLLDECPGNSGSWFLARCHAALLDDGVRGVVSFADPVPRRTVAGVLVMPGHVGTIYAATNAVYTGRATARTVKVLPDGTVFNDRTAQKIRRQEQGHRYAQEQLIRLGALRPRPGVDPAVWLREALAAVGTRSVRHRGPHRWVFRLGSTRREREEIRLGLPAQQSHPRQPDAENVRS
;
A
#
# COMPACT_ATOMS: atom_id res chain seq x y z
N MET A 1 0.01 -16.17 -33.18
CA MET A 1 -1.06 -16.15 -32.16
C MET A 1 -0.89 -14.92 -31.28
N PRO A 2 -1.86 -13.99 -31.23
CA PRO A 2 -1.83 -12.91 -30.25
C PRO A 2 -2.02 -13.54 -28.86
N GLY A 3 -0.96 -13.53 -28.05
CA GLY A 3 -0.96 -14.05 -26.68
C GLY A 3 -2.02 -13.33 -25.83
N ALA A 4 -2.83 -14.12 -25.14
CA ALA A 4 -3.96 -13.65 -24.37
C ALA A 4 -3.54 -12.60 -23.32
N GLN A 5 -4.29 -11.51 -23.26
CA GLN A 5 -4.19 -10.52 -22.20
C GLN A 5 -5.12 -10.97 -21.07
N ASN A 6 -4.59 -11.08 -19.85
CA ASN A 6 -5.40 -11.54 -18.71
C ASN A 6 -6.56 -10.56 -18.46
N ALA A 7 -7.75 -11.10 -18.24
CA ALA A 7 -8.90 -10.30 -17.79
C ALA A 7 -8.62 -9.79 -16.36
N PRO A 8 -8.63 -8.45 -16.13
CA PRO A 8 -8.47 -7.88 -14.79
C PRO A 8 -9.52 -8.45 -13.83
N PHE A 9 -9.12 -8.76 -12.59
CA PHE A 9 -10.00 -9.28 -11.52
C PHE A 9 -10.58 -10.69 -11.73
N VAL A 10 -10.30 -11.33 -12.87
CA VAL A 10 -10.63 -12.76 -13.10
C VAL A 10 -9.37 -13.63 -12.99
N GLN A 11 -8.24 -13.17 -13.53
CA GLN A 11 -6.96 -13.90 -13.49
C GLN A 11 -5.81 -13.07 -12.90
N SER A 12 -6.12 -11.91 -12.31
CA SER A 12 -5.15 -11.06 -11.64
C SER A 12 -5.71 -10.40 -10.40
N VAL A 13 -4.86 -10.27 -9.38
CA VAL A 13 -5.23 -9.74 -8.06
C VAL A 13 -4.20 -8.73 -7.55
N GLU A 14 -4.62 -7.87 -6.63
CA GLU A 14 -3.72 -6.99 -5.87
C GLU A 14 -3.44 -7.58 -4.49
N CYS A 15 -2.16 -7.71 -4.14
CA CYS A 15 -1.73 -7.95 -2.77
C CYS A 15 -1.57 -6.60 -2.05
N SER A 16 -2.62 -6.15 -1.37
CA SER A 16 -2.60 -4.84 -0.71
C SER A 16 -1.83 -4.81 0.62
N ARG A 17 -1.79 -5.94 1.35
CA ARG A 17 -1.07 -6.05 2.63
C ARG A 17 -0.43 -7.43 2.77
N PHE A 18 0.89 -7.44 2.79
CA PHE A 18 1.70 -8.60 3.13
C PHE A 18 2.28 -8.38 4.53
N VAL A 19 1.90 -9.22 5.49
CA VAL A 19 2.25 -9.06 6.90
C VAL A 19 2.76 -10.39 7.43
N LEU A 20 3.81 -10.33 8.23
CA LEU A 20 4.35 -11.44 9.02
C LEU A 20 4.30 -11.03 10.50
N LEU A 21 4.37 -12.02 11.38
CA LEU A 21 4.57 -11.77 12.81
C LEU A 21 6.04 -11.43 13.08
N ASP A 22 6.31 -10.69 14.15
CA ASP A 22 7.65 -10.20 14.47
C ASP A 22 8.63 -11.34 14.81
N GLU A 23 8.11 -12.46 15.32
CA GLU A 23 8.87 -13.67 15.66
C GLU A 23 9.27 -14.52 14.44
N CYS A 24 8.78 -14.19 13.24
CA CYS A 24 9.08 -14.97 12.05
C CYS A 24 10.58 -14.90 11.68
N PRO A 25 11.28 -16.05 11.48
CA PRO A 25 12.68 -16.06 11.08
C PRO A 25 12.91 -15.43 9.69
N GLY A 26 14.16 -15.05 9.40
CA GLY A 26 14.47 -14.10 8.31
C GLY A 26 14.00 -14.47 6.89
N ASN A 27 13.85 -15.76 6.56
CA ASN A 27 13.36 -16.21 5.25
C ASN A 27 11.84 -16.47 5.19
N SER A 28 11.11 -16.18 6.27
CA SER A 28 9.66 -16.46 6.33
C SER A 28 8.87 -15.69 5.28
N GLY A 29 9.31 -14.48 4.93
CA GLY A 29 8.61 -13.67 3.94
C GLY A 29 8.62 -14.27 2.55
N SER A 30 9.79 -14.70 2.06
CA SER A 30 9.88 -15.32 0.73
C SER A 30 9.18 -16.68 0.69
N TRP A 31 9.27 -17.45 1.78
CA TRP A 31 8.53 -18.71 1.91
C TRP A 31 7.01 -18.48 1.88
N PHE A 32 6.49 -17.56 2.67
CA PHE A 32 5.05 -17.29 2.75
C PHE A 32 4.52 -16.76 1.42
N LEU A 33 5.27 -15.86 0.78
CA LEU A 33 4.92 -15.36 -0.55
C LEU A 33 4.85 -16.51 -1.58
N ALA A 34 5.82 -17.42 -1.57
CA ALA A 34 5.81 -18.58 -2.47
C ALA A 34 4.59 -19.50 -2.21
N ARG A 35 4.21 -19.71 -0.95
CA ARG A 35 3.00 -20.50 -0.60
C ARG A 35 1.72 -19.82 -1.05
N CYS A 36 1.59 -18.51 -0.86
CA CYS A 36 0.46 -17.73 -1.37
C CYS A 36 0.37 -17.80 -2.89
N HIS A 37 1.49 -17.67 -3.60
CA HIS A 37 1.52 -17.75 -5.06
C HIS A 37 1.11 -19.12 -5.59
N ALA A 38 1.52 -20.20 -4.92
CA ALA A 38 1.08 -21.55 -5.30
C ALA A 38 -0.43 -21.70 -5.15
N ALA A 39 -1.00 -21.30 -4.00
CA ALA A 39 -2.44 -21.36 -3.77
C ALA A 39 -3.22 -20.50 -4.77
N LEU A 40 -2.75 -19.27 -5.04
CA LEU A 40 -3.36 -18.40 -6.04
C LEU A 40 -3.32 -19.00 -7.46
N LEU A 41 -2.22 -19.68 -7.80
CA LEU A 41 -2.10 -20.34 -9.09
C LEU A 41 -3.09 -21.51 -9.23
N ASP A 42 -3.29 -22.28 -8.15
CA ASP A 42 -4.30 -23.35 -8.09
C ASP A 42 -5.73 -22.79 -8.26
N ASP A 43 -5.97 -21.57 -7.75
CA ASP A 43 -7.22 -20.82 -7.95
C ASP A 43 -7.31 -20.12 -9.33
N GLY A 44 -6.35 -20.36 -10.23
CA GLY A 44 -6.35 -19.83 -11.60
C GLY A 44 -5.83 -18.41 -11.75
N VAL A 45 -5.28 -17.80 -10.70
CA VAL A 45 -4.65 -16.48 -10.77
C VAL A 45 -3.30 -16.58 -11.46
N ARG A 46 -3.10 -15.71 -12.45
CA ARG A 46 -1.89 -15.67 -13.29
C ARG A 46 -1.04 -14.43 -13.03
N GLY A 47 -1.59 -13.40 -12.40
CA GLY A 47 -0.86 -12.17 -12.09
C GLY A 47 -1.15 -11.64 -10.69
N VAL A 48 -0.12 -11.26 -9.96
CA VAL A 48 -0.25 -10.52 -8.70
C VAL A 48 0.46 -9.19 -8.83
N VAL A 49 -0.21 -8.09 -8.47
CA VAL A 49 0.44 -6.79 -8.31
C VAL A 49 0.61 -6.47 -6.83
N SER A 50 1.78 -5.98 -6.45
CA SER A 50 2.04 -5.49 -5.11
C SER A 50 2.74 -4.14 -5.16
N PHE A 51 2.55 -3.35 -4.11
CA PHE A 51 3.08 -2.00 -4.00
C PHE A 51 3.98 -1.87 -2.79
N ALA A 52 5.18 -1.33 -3.01
CA ALA A 52 6.15 -1.02 -1.98
C ALA A 52 6.18 0.50 -1.75
N ASP A 53 5.81 0.94 -0.56
CA ASP A 53 5.77 2.35 -0.18
C ASP A 53 7.16 2.82 0.28
N PRO A 54 7.90 3.60 -0.53
CA PRO A 54 9.27 3.96 -0.23
C PRO A 54 9.38 5.12 0.75
N VAL A 55 8.29 5.73 1.22
CA VAL A 55 8.35 6.98 1.97
C VAL A 55 8.46 6.71 3.46
N PRO A 56 9.58 7.07 4.12
CA PRO A 56 9.70 6.95 5.56
C PRO A 56 8.65 7.81 6.28
N ARG A 57 8.16 7.34 7.42
CA ARG A 57 7.18 8.05 8.24
C ARG A 57 7.62 8.14 9.68
N ARG A 58 7.45 9.34 10.24
CA ARG A 58 7.76 9.66 11.62
C ARG A 58 6.57 10.30 12.32
N THR A 59 6.52 10.12 13.64
CA THR A 59 5.67 10.92 14.51
C THR A 59 6.09 12.39 14.47
N VAL A 60 5.27 13.27 15.04
CA VAL A 60 5.64 14.68 15.25
C VAL A 60 6.85 14.85 16.18
N ALA A 61 7.11 13.88 17.04
CA ALA A 61 8.30 13.84 17.90
C ALA A 61 9.55 13.30 17.18
N GLY A 62 9.47 13.00 15.88
CA GLY A 62 10.59 12.50 15.08
C GLY A 62 10.85 10.99 15.20
N VAL A 63 10.04 10.26 15.98
CA VAL A 63 10.17 8.80 16.13
C VAL A 63 9.81 8.11 14.82
N LEU A 64 10.67 7.21 14.34
CA LEU A 64 10.44 6.45 13.12
C LEU A 64 9.35 5.39 13.31
N VAL A 65 8.30 5.46 12.49
CA VAL A 65 7.14 4.57 12.52
C VAL A 65 7.17 3.59 11.35
N MET A 66 7.57 4.06 10.18
CA MET A 66 7.82 3.20 9.02
C MET A 66 9.12 3.64 8.34
N PRO A 67 10.11 2.75 8.14
CA PRO A 67 11.37 3.09 7.49
C PRO A 67 11.25 3.33 5.97
N GLY A 68 10.13 2.94 5.36
CA GLY A 68 10.02 2.84 3.90
C GLY A 68 10.38 1.44 3.40
N HIS A 69 9.73 1.02 2.33
CA HIS A 69 9.90 -0.27 1.68
C HIS A 69 10.02 -0.07 0.17
N VAL A 70 11.09 -0.58 -0.42
CA VAL A 70 11.34 -0.48 -1.86
C VAL A 70 10.99 -1.74 -2.65
N GLY A 71 10.55 -2.80 -1.96
CA GLY A 71 10.27 -4.08 -2.60
C GLY A 71 11.47 -5.00 -2.69
N THR A 72 12.47 -4.90 -1.79
CA THR A 72 13.64 -5.79 -1.80
C THR A 72 13.24 -7.27 -1.80
N ILE A 73 12.24 -7.64 -0.99
CA ILE A 73 11.68 -9.00 -0.98
C ILE A 73 11.04 -9.37 -2.33
N TYR A 74 10.37 -8.43 -3.01
CA TYR A 74 9.75 -8.66 -4.30
C TYR A 74 10.81 -8.84 -5.40
N ALA A 75 11.86 -8.03 -5.39
CA ALA A 75 13.02 -8.20 -6.25
C ALA A 75 13.67 -9.59 -6.06
N ALA A 76 13.87 -10.00 -4.80
CA ALA A 76 14.45 -11.29 -4.45
C ALA A 76 13.54 -12.50 -4.80
N THR A 77 12.25 -12.27 -5.04
CA THR A 77 11.26 -13.30 -5.37
C THR A 77 10.78 -13.22 -6.83
N ASN A 78 11.64 -12.71 -7.71
CA ASN A 78 11.45 -12.64 -9.16
C ASN A 78 10.23 -11.82 -9.61
N ALA A 79 9.84 -10.81 -8.84
CA ALA A 79 8.86 -9.83 -9.30
C ALA A 79 9.46 -8.95 -10.40
N VAL A 80 8.61 -8.58 -11.37
CA VAL A 80 8.95 -7.60 -12.39
C VAL A 80 8.65 -6.21 -11.87
N TYR A 81 9.66 -5.35 -11.80
CA TYR A 81 9.47 -3.95 -11.48
C TYR A 81 8.89 -3.19 -12.69
N THR A 82 7.84 -2.40 -12.47
CA THR A 82 7.14 -1.67 -13.54
C THR A 82 7.04 -0.17 -13.28
N GLY A 83 7.95 0.38 -12.47
CA GLY A 83 7.96 1.79 -12.11
C GLY A 83 7.06 2.11 -10.91
N ARG A 84 6.64 3.38 -10.79
CA ARG A 84 5.76 3.83 -9.70
C ARG A 84 4.29 3.82 -10.11
N ALA A 85 3.42 3.71 -9.11
CA ALA A 85 2.01 4.04 -9.25
C ALA A 85 1.78 5.56 -9.17
N THR A 86 0.52 5.97 -9.26
CA THR A 86 0.13 7.39 -9.30
C THR A 86 0.63 8.15 -8.07
N ALA A 87 1.27 9.30 -8.32
CA ALA A 87 1.65 10.23 -7.26
C ALA A 87 0.40 10.84 -6.62
N ARG A 88 0.43 11.05 -5.31
CA ARG A 88 -0.69 11.60 -4.54
C ARG A 88 -0.19 12.42 -3.37
N THR A 89 -1.07 13.23 -2.79
CA THR A 89 -0.82 13.83 -1.49
C THR A 89 -1.50 12.97 -0.44
N VAL A 90 -0.78 12.59 0.60
CA VAL A 90 -1.30 11.79 1.70
C VAL A 90 -1.37 12.62 2.97
N LYS A 91 -2.37 12.34 3.80
CA LYS A 91 -2.49 12.92 5.13
C LYS A 91 -1.75 12.03 6.13
N VAL A 92 -0.88 12.62 6.93
CA VAL A 92 -0.10 11.92 7.96
C VAL A 92 -0.49 12.50 9.31
N LEU A 93 -0.97 11.65 10.20
CA LEU A 93 -1.38 12.01 11.55
C LEU A 93 -0.16 12.24 12.46
N PRO A 94 -0.34 12.82 13.66
CA PRO A 94 0.78 13.09 14.57
C PRO A 94 1.55 11.85 15.02
N ASP A 95 0.89 10.71 15.07
CA ASP A 95 1.47 9.40 15.38
C ASP A 95 2.23 8.79 14.19
N GLY A 96 2.37 9.52 13.07
CA GLY A 96 3.08 9.07 11.87
C GLY A 96 2.27 8.12 10.99
N THR A 97 1.03 7.79 11.34
CA THR A 97 0.17 6.93 10.52
C THR A 97 -0.46 7.70 9.34
N VAL A 98 -0.76 6.99 8.24
CA VAL A 98 -1.41 7.59 7.07
C VAL A 98 -2.92 7.53 7.21
N PHE A 99 -3.57 8.68 7.07
CA PHE A 99 -5.01 8.79 6.97
C PHE A 99 -5.44 8.91 5.49
N ASN A 100 -5.80 7.78 4.89
CA ASN A 100 -6.08 7.72 3.45
C ASN A 100 -7.52 8.18 3.08
N ASP A 101 -7.74 8.43 1.80
CA ASP A 101 -9.02 8.93 1.28
C ASP A 101 -10.17 7.93 1.46
N ARG A 102 -9.90 6.62 1.47
CA ARG A 102 -10.92 5.60 1.73
C ARG A 102 -11.40 5.68 3.18
N THR A 103 -10.48 5.84 4.13
CA THR A 103 -10.80 6.07 5.55
C THR A 103 -11.61 7.36 5.73
N ALA A 104 -11.20 8.45 5.07
CA ALA A 104 -11.97 9.70 5.05
C ALA A 104 -13.37 9.53 4.46
N GLN A 105 -13.49 8.77 3.37
CA GLN A 105 -14.77 8.50 2.70
C GLN A 105 -15.72 7.72 3.61
N LYS A 106 -15.22 6.72 4.33
CA LYS A 106 -16.03 5.98 5.31
C LYS A 106 -16.68 6.92 6.32
N ILE A 107 -15.94 7.91 6.82
CA ILE A 107 -16.49 8.91 7.74
C ILE A 107 -17.52 9.81 7.04
N ARG A 108 -17.18 10.37 5.88
CA ARG A 108 -18.09 11.27 5.14
C ARG A 108 -19.43 10.62 4.81
N ARG A 109 -19.41 9.34 4.43
CA ARG A 109 -20.58 8.57 4.01
C ARG A 109 -21.14 7.66 5.11
N GLN A 110 -20.58 7.73 6.32
CA GLN A 110 -20.94 6.87 7.45
C GLN A 110 -20.95 5.37 7.08
N GLU A 111 -20.00 4.94 6.24
CA GLU A 111 -19.87 3.54 5.82
C GLU A 111 -19.32 2.66 6.94
N GLN A 112 -19.45 1.34 6.79
CA GLN A 112 -18.90 0.39 7.75
C GLN A 112 -17.40 0.64 8.06
N GLY A 113 -17.10 0.72 9.35
CA GLY A 113 -15.78 1.05 9.88
C GLY A 113 -15.53 2.54 10.09
N HIS A 114 -16.51 3.42 9.83
CA HIS A 114 -16.38 4.86 10.12
C HIS A 114 -16.10 5.13 11.61
N ARG A 115 -16.74 4.41 12.53
CA ARG A 115 -16.56 4.61 13.98
C ARG A 115 -15.12 4.40 14.42
N TYR A 116 -14.47 3.34 13.92
CA TYR A 116 -13.06 3.09 14.20
C TYR A 116 -12.17 4.23 13.68
N ALA A 117 -12.45 4.73 12.48
CA ALA A 117 -11.71 5.85 11.90
C ALA A 117 -11.94 7.17 12.68
N GLN A 118 -13.14 7.40 13.20
CA GLN A 118 -13.44 8.54 14.07
C GLN A 118 -12.69 8.44 15.40
N GLU A 119 -12.73 7.27 16.04
CA GLU A 119 -12.03 7.01 17.30
C GLU A 119 -10.51 7.16 17.16
N GLN A 120 -9.92 6.83 16.01
CA GLN A 120 -8.50 7.11 15.75
C GLN A 120 -8.19 8.61 15.87
N LEU A 121 -9.02 9.48 15.28
CA LEU A 121 -8.84 10.94 15.36
C LEU A 121 -9.12 11.45 16.78
N ILE A 122 -10.13 10.91 17.47
CA ILE A 122 -10.49 11.31 18.84
C ILE A 122 -9.34 10.99 19.81
N ARG A 123 -8.71 9.81 19.68
CA ARG A 123 -7.53 9.44 20.48
C ARG A 123 -6.35 10.39 20.28
N LEU A 124 -6.28 11.05 19.13
CA LEU A 124 -5.27 12.05 18.80
C LEU A 124 -5.69 13.48 19.15
N GLY A 125 -6.81 13.65 19.86
CA GLY A 125 -7.28 14.94 20.37
C GLY A 125 -8.42 15.58 19.59
N ALA A 126 -9.01 14.91 18.59
CA ALA A 126 -10.22 15.43 17.94
C ALA A 126 -11.42 15.40 18.88
N LEU A 127 -12.30 16.40 18.77
CA LEU A 127 -13.58 16.39 19.47
C LEU A 127 -14.49 15.27 18.94
N ARG A 128 -15.32 14.70 19.81
CA ARG A 128 -16.35 13.74 19.40
C ARG A 128 -17.37 14.42 18.46
N PRO A 129 -17.87 13.75 17.42
CA PRO A 129 -18.94 14.28 16.57
C PRO A 129 -20.18 14.58 17.40
N ARG A 130 -20.75 15.78 17.24
CA ARG A 130 -22.03 16.14 17.87
C ARG A 130 -23.20 15.63 17.01
N PRO A 131 -24.33 15.24 17.63
CA PRO A 131 -25.54 14.87 16.88
C PRO A 131 -25.94 15.97 15.89
N GLY A 132 -26.33 15.59 14.68
CA GLY A 132 -26.81 16.52 13.64
C GLY A 132 -25.72 17.28 12.86
N VAL A 133 -24.44 17.17 13.24
CA VAL A 133 -23.34 17.76 12.48
C VAL A 133 -23.01 16.90 11.25
N ASP A 134 -22.84 17.54 10.09
CA ASP A 134 -22.37 16.87 8.88
C ASP A 134 -21.01 16.17 9.12
N PRO A 135 -20.91 14.85 8.93
CA PRO A 135 -19.65 14.11 9.08
C PRO A 135 -18.48 14.66 8.26
N ALA A 136 -18.73 15.27 7.10
CA ALA A 136 -17.70 15.88 6.28
C ALA A 136 -17.13 17.15 6.91
N VAL A 137 -17.99 17.96 7.54
CA VAL A 137 -17.60 19.16 8.31
C VAL A 137 -16.80 18.73 9.53
N TRP A 138 -17.31 17.78 10.32
CA TRP A 138 -16.59 17.25 11.48
C TRP A 138 -15.22 16.69 11.10
N LEU A 139 -15.11 15.92 10.01
CA LEU A 139 -13.83 15.36 9.58
C LEU A 139 -12.80 16.44 9.24
N ARG A 140 -13.23 17.53 8.59
CA ARG A 140 -12.34 18.64 8.25
C ARG A 140 -11.81 19.31 9.52
N GLU A 141 -12.68 19.57 10.48
CA GLU A 141 -12.32 20.17 11.78
C GLU A 141 -11.43 19.24 12.60
N ALA A 142 -11.76 17.95 12.67
CA ALA A 142 -10.98 16.95 13.37
C ALA A 142 -9.55 16.84 12.82
N LEU A 143 -9.39 16.77 11.49
CA LEU A 143 -8.07 16.69 10.87
C LEU A 143 -7.21 17.95 11.11
N ALA A 144 -7.85 19.12 11.17
CA ALA A 144 -7.18 20.37 11.53
C ALA A 144 -6.77 20.37 13.02
N ALA A 145 -7.69 19.99 13.91
CA ALA A 145 -7.47 19.97 15.35
C ALA A 145 -6.34 19.02 15.77
N VAL A 146 -6.24 17.85 15.14
CA VAL A 146 -5.14 16.90 15.43
C VAL A 146 -3.83 17.30 14.76
N GLY A 147 -3.73 18.40 14.01
CA GLY A 147 -2.47 18.82 13.40
C GLY A 147 -1.99 17.91 12.26
N THR A 148 -2.90 17.50 11.37
CA THR A 148 -2.57 16.59 10.25
C THR A 148 -1.57 17.19 9.25
N ARG A 149 -0.48 16.45 9.01
CA ARG A 149 0.54 16.60 7.95
C ARG A 149 -0.01 16.40 6.53
N SER A 150 0.13 17.32 5.58
CA SER A 150 -0.01 16.99 4.15
C SER A 150 1.35 16.70 3.53
N VAL A 151 1.57 15.47 3.05
CA VAL A 151 2.86 15.01 2.52
C VAL A 151 2.72 14.61 1.05
N ARG A 152 3.61 15.12 0.19
CA ARG A 152 3.67 14.71 -1.21
C ARG A 152 4.29 13.31 -1.31
N HIS A 153 3.52 12.38 -1.86
CA HIS A 153 3.94 11.01 -2.12
C HIS A 153 4.13 10.80 -3.62
N ARG A 154 5.34 10.41 -4.06
CA ARG A 154 5.68 10.24 -5.49
C ARG A 154 5.09 9.00 -6.15
N GLY A 155 4.33 8.23 -5.38
CA GLY A 155 3.72 6.96 -5.79
C GLY A 155 4.56 5.78 -5.32
N PRO A 156 3.91 4.68 -4.86
CA PRO A 156 4.63 3.50 -4.41
C PRO A 156 5.26 2.77 -5.61
N HIS A 157 6.31 2.01 -5.36
CA HIS A 157 6.93 1.13 -6.35
C HIS A 157 6.02 -0.04 -6.66
N ARG A 158 5.74 -0.28 -7.95
CA ARG A 158 4.85 -1.33 -8.43
C ARG A 158 5.66 -2.54 -8.88
N TRP A 159 5.30 -3.68 -8.31
CA TRP A 159 5.92 -4.97 -8.55
C TRP A 159 4.87 -5.96 -9.05
N VAL A 160 5.19 -6.69 -10.11
CA VAL A 160 4.27 -7.63 -10.75
C VAL A 160 4.86 -9.03 -10.73
N PHE A 161 4.13 -9.96 -10.13
CA PHE A 161 4.43 -11.38 -10.17
C PHE A 161 3.66 -12.02 -11.31
N ARG A 162 4.37 -12.79 -12.13
CA ARG A 162 3.78 -13.69 -13.13
C ARG A 162 3.70 -15.07 -12.51
N LEU A 163 2.49 -15.60 -12.37
CA LEU A 163 2.25 -16.92 -11.79
C LEU A 163 2.07 -17.95 -12.92
N GLY A 164 2.84 -19.02 -12.82
CA GLY A 164 2.84 -20.12 -13.78
C GLY A 164 3.75 -21.23 -13.28
N SER A 165 3.38 -22.47 -13.57
CA SER A 165 4.08 -23.67 -13.12
C SER A 165 5.44 -23.77 -13.78
N THR A 166 5.54 -23.31 -15.02
CA THR A 166 6.79 -23.27 -15.79
C THR A 166 7.29 -21.85 -16.03
N ARG A 167 8.58 -21.71 -16.31
CA ARG A 167 9.17 -20.41 -16.73
C ARG A 167 8.49 -19.87 -17.98
N ARG A 168 8.23 -20.76 -18.94
CA ARG A 168 7.59 -20.41 -20.21
C ARG A 168 6.20 -19.80 -20.00
N GLU A 169 5.36 -20.45 -19.19
CA GLU A 169 4.04 -19.92 -18.84
C GLU A 169 4.10 -18.53 -18.20
N ARG A 170 5.13 -18.26 -17.39
CA ARG A 170 5.33 -16.94 -16.79
C ARG A 170 5.73 -15.91 -17.84
N GLU A 171 6.60 -16.26 -18.77
CA GLU A 171 7.07 -15.36 -19.84
C GLU A 171 5.98 -15.04 -20.88
N GLU A 172 5.05 -15.97 -21.11
CA GLU A 172 3.88 -15.76 -21.99
C GLU A 172 2.88 -14.72 -21.42
N ILE A 173 2.90 -14.47 -20.11
CA ILE A 173 2.05 -13.46 -19.47
C ILE A 173 2.53 -12.05 -19.85
N ARG A 174 1.71 -11.38 -20.66
CA ARG A 174 1.91 -9.99 -21.06
C ARG A 174 1.66 -9.05 -19.90
N LEU A 175 2.57 -8.09 -19.72
CA LEU A 175 2.40 -7.01 -18.76
C LEU A 175 1.68 -5.85 -19.45
N GLY A 176 0.72 -5.24 -18.75
CA GLY A 176 0.07 -4.02 -19.23
C GLY A 176 0.98 -2.77 -19.19
N LEU A 177 2.14 -2.87 -18.56
CA LEU A 177 3.13 -1.81 -18.41
C LEU A 177 4.54 -2.35 -18.66
N PRO A 178 5.46 -1.52 -19.18
CA PRO A 178 6.81 -1.97 -19.49
C PRO A 178 7.56 -2.38 -18.23
N ALA A 179 8.27 -3.51 -18.32
CA ALA A 179 9.28 -3.88 -17.33
C ALA A 179 10.39 -2.82 -17.31
N GLN A 180 10.93 -2.55 -16.13
CA GLN A 180 12.06 -1.65 -15.94
C GLN A 180 13.28 -2.48 -15.52
N GLN A 181 14.45 -2.17 -16.10
CA GLN A 181 15.67 -2.94 -15.84
C GLN A 181 16.25 -2.66 -14.45
N SER A 182 16.10 -1.44 -13.94
CA SER A 182 16.59 -1.03 -12.64
C SER A 182 15.44 -0.73 -11.69
N HIS A 183 15.62 -1.14 -10.43
CA HIS A 183 14.70 -0.86 -9.34
C HIS A 183 15.43 -0.13 -8.20
N PRO A 184 14.73 0.64 -7.36
CA PRO A 184 15.34 1.29 -6.20
C PRO A 184 15.98 0.26 -5.24
N ARG A 185 17.05 0.69 -4.57
CA ARG A 185 17.69 -0.06 -3.48
C ARG A 185 17.56 0.62 -2.12
N GLN A 186 17.07 1.86 -2.09
CA GLN A 186 16.91 2.66 -0.88
C GLN A 186 15.56 3.38 -0.90
N PRO A 187 14.91 3.54 0.28
CA PRO A 187 13.73 4.38 0.44
C PRO A 187 13.93 5.80 -0.12
N ASP A 188 12.82 6.50 -0.35
CA ASP A 188 12.87 7.89 -0.78
C ASP A 188 13.53 8.74 0.33
N ALA A 189 14.39 9.67 -0.08
CA ALA A 189 14.92 10.67 0.82
C ALA A 189 13.77 11.41 1.49
N GLU A 190 13.92 11.70 2.78
CA GLU A 190 12.93 12.47 3.51
C GLU A 190 12.72 13.82 2.81
N ASN A 191 11.46 14.17 2.53
CA ASN A 191 11.13 15.53 2.09
C ASN A 191 11.29 16.44 3.33
N VAL A 192 12.53 16.81 3.65
CA VAL A 192 12.81 17.87 4.61
C VAL A 192 12.41 19.17 3.94
N ARG A 193 11.14 19.53 4.06
CA ARG A 193 10.73 20.92 3.85
C ARG A 193 10.97 21.62 5.19
N SER A 194 12.08 22.35 5.25
CA SER A 194 12.33 23.44 6.20
C SER A 194 11.20 24.43 6.20
#